data_AF-A0A838I6U5-F1
#
_entry.id   AF-A0A838I6U5-F1
#
_cell.length_a   1.000
_cell.length_b   1.000
_cell.length_c   1.000
_cell.angle_alpha   90.00
_cell.angle_beta   90.00
_cell.angle_gamma   90.00
#
_symmetry.space_group_name_H-M   'P 1'
#
loop_
_entity.id
_entity.type
_entity.pdbx_description
1 polymer ?
#
loop_
_entity_poly.entity_id
_entity_poly.type
_entity_poly.pdbx_seq_one_letter_code
_entity_poly.pdbx_strand_id
1 'polypeptide(L)'
;LKLLHLVDDKIHARSTGPYSLVTQQPLGGKAQFGGQRFGEMEVWALEAYGAAYTLQEMLTIKSDDTVGRVKAYEAIVKGENIAEPSIPESFKVLLKEMQSLALDVDVRSEEGGGVEMRDEDDDLLRAAEELGIDLSGVRATDGQAADESEEKVEAEGEGGQTAETKAEQDAEMIEE
;
A
#
# COMPACT_ATOMS: atom_id res chain seq x y z
N LEU A 1 45.73 8.59 -1.32
CA LEU A 1 44.45 7.85 -1.16
C LEU A 1 43.36 8.65 -1.85
N LYS A 2 42.60 8.06 -2.80
CA LYS A 2 41.44 8.71 -3.43
C LYS A 2 40.19 8.23 -2.70
N LEU A 3 39.41 9.17 -2.16
CA LEU A 3 38.13 8.85 -1.52
C LEU A 3 37.07 8.59 -2.60
N LEU A 4 36.33 7.50 -2.45
CA LEU A 4 35.25 7.10 -3.34
C LEU A 4 33.96 7.82 -2.91
N HIS A 5 33.84 9.08 -3.32
CA HIS A 5 32.66 9.92 -3.08
C HIS A 5 32.26 10.65 -4.35
N LEU A 6 31.71 9.90 -5.30
CA LEU A 6 31.18 10.45 -6.55
C LEU A 6 29.77 10.97 -6.32
N VAL A 7 29.42 12.06 -7.01
CA VAL A 7 28.08 12.65 -6.96
C VAL A 7 27.06 11.71 -7.59
N ASP A 8 27.45 10.99 -8.63
CA ASP A 8 26.62 10.00 -9.33
C ASP A 8 26.09 8.92 -8.36
N ASP A 9 26.88 8.56 -7.36
CA ASP A 9 26.49 7.59 -6.33
C ASP A 9 25.59 8.19 -5.24
N LYS A 10 25.52 9.52 -5.11
CA LYS A 10 24.82 10.23 -4.03
C LYS A 10 23.51 10.88 -4.44
N ILE A 11 23.35 11.25 -5.71
CA ILE A 11 22.07 11.81 -6.19
C ILE A 11 20.99 10.73 -6.08
N HIS A 12 19.86 11.11 -5.50
CA HIS A 12 18.67 10.28 -5.37
C HIS A 12 17.43 11.17 -5.42
N ALA A 13 16.41 10.72 -6.16
CA ALA A 13 15.12 11.39 -6.26
C ALA A 13 14.02 10.35 -6.29
N ARG A 14 12.89 10.69 -5.68
CA ARG A 14 11.71 9.82 -5.60
C ARG A 14 10.46 10.65 -5.83
N SER A 15 9.60 10.19 -6.72
CA SER A 15 8.24 10.70 -6.91
C SER A 15 7.23 9.78 -6.23
N THR A 16 7.20 8.51 -6.66
CA THR A 16 6.43 7.41 -6.07
C THR A 16 7.35 6.20 -5.87
N GLY A 17 6.90 5.19 -5.12
CA GLY A 17 7.71 4.01 -4.87
C GLY A 17 7.05 3.05 -3.87
N PRO A 18 7.78 2.03 -3.40
CA PRO A 18 7.26 1.06 -2.45
C PRO A 18 7.05 1.66 -1.06
N TYR A 19 6.15 1.02 -0.31
CA TYR A 19 5.74 1.39 1.05
C TYR A 19 5.93 0.23 2.01
N SER A 20 6.04 0.53 3.30
CA SER A 20 6.05 -0.44 4.39
C SER A 20 4.67 -1.09 4.52
N LEU A 21 4.63 -2.40 4.76
CA LEU A 21 3.38 -3.15 4.90
C LEU A 21 2.58 -2.72 6.14
N VAL A 22 3.25 -2.36 7.23
CA VAL A 22 2.59 -2.06 8.51
C VAL A 22 2.22 -0.59 8.62
N THR A 23 3.19 0.31 8.40
CA THR A 23 3.01 1.75 8.65
C THR A 23 2.58 2.53 7.42
N GLN A 24 2.53 1.89 6.25
CA GLN A 24 2.25 2.54 4.95
C GLN A 24 3.18 3.74 4.63
N GLN A 25 4.33 3.85 5.31
CA GLN A 25 5.32 4.89 5.05
C GLN A 25 6.28 4.50 3.92
N PRO A 26 6.83 5.47 3.16
CA PRO A 26 7.87 5.22 2.18
C PRO A 26 9.03 4.44 2.78
N LEU A 27 9.50 3.40 2.08
CA LEU A 27 10.68 2.65 2.52
C LEU A 27 11.92 3.55 2.58
N GLY A 28 12.91 3.17 3.39
CA GLY A 28 14.17 3.89 3.50
C GLY A 28 15.24 3.40 2.53
N GLY A 29 16.16 4.28 2.16
CA GLY A 29 17.39 3.91 1.46
C GLY A 29 17.34 3.99 -0.08
N LYS A 30 18.46 4.42 -0.66
CA LYS A 30 18.60 4.64 -2.12
C LYS A 30 18.34 3.37 -2.93
N ALA A 31 18.79 2.21 -2.45
CA ALA A 31 18.68 0.94 -3.18
C ALA A 31 17.23 0.46 -3.36
N GLN A 32 16.32 0.89 -2.49
CA GLN A 32 14.91 0.48 -2.50
C GLN A 32 13.99 1.57 -3.09
N PHE A 33 14.56 2.55 -3.79
CA PHE A 33 13.84 3.76 -4.21
C PHE A 33 13.11 4.43 -3.03
N GLY A 34 13.78 4.45 -1.88
CA GLY A 34 13.23 4.94 -0.63
C GLY A 34 13.05 6.44 -0.57
N GLY A 35 12.13 6.88 0.29
CA GLY A 35 11.89 8.30 0.57
C GLY A 35 12.99 8.93 1.41
N GLN A 36 13.01 10.26 1.43
CA GLN A 36 13.83 11.01 2.38
C GLN A 36 13.10 11.04 3.73
N ARG A 37 13.84 10.81 4.83
CA ARG A 37 13.27 10.97 6.17
C ARG A 37 13.06 12.44 6.45
N PHE A 38 11.82 12.79 6.77
CA PHE A 38 11.45 14.05 7.40
C PHE A 38 11.36 13.82 8.90
N GLY A 39 12.30 14.35 9.67
CA GLY A 39 12.43 14.10 11.10
C GLY A 39 11.87 15.22 11.96
N GLU A 40 11.98 15.03 13.28
CA GLU A 40 11.51 15.97 14.29
C GLU A 40 12.13 17.37 14.14
N MET A 41 13.41 17.44 13.78
CA MET A 41 14.09 18.72 13.58
C MET A 41 13.51 19.49 12.39
N GLU A 42 13.16 18.80 11.31
CA GLU A 42 12.54 19.42 10.15
C GLU A 42 11.07 19.80 10.41
N VAL A 43 10.35 19.02 11.23
CA VAL A 43 9.01 19.37 11.73
C VAL A 43 9.07 20.69 12.51
N TRP A 44 10.00 20.81 13.47
CA TRP A 44 10.17 22.05 14.24
C TRP A 44 10.48 23.25 13.35
N ALA A 45 11.26 23.04 12.28
CA ALA A 45 11.54 24.10 11.33
C ALA A 45 10.24 24.60 10.66
N LEU A 46 9.38 23.70 10.15
CA LEU A 46 8.12 24.09 9.52
C LEU A 46 7.12 24.72 10.50
N GLU A 47 7.06 24.22 11.74
CA GLU A 47 6.24 24.79 12.81
C GLU A 47 6.68 26.22 13.13
N ALA A 48 7.99 26.46 13.25
CA ALA A 48 8.53 27.80 13.51
C ALA A 48 8.25 28.78 12.37
N TYR A 49 8.19 28.31 11.12
CA TYR A 49 7.78 29.10 9.97
C TYR A 49 6.26 29.34 9.91
N GLY A 50 5.46 28.61 10.68
CA GLY A 50 4.00 28.65 10.59
C GLY A 50 3.45 27.98 9.32
N ALA A 51 4.21 27.07 8.71
CA ALA A 51 3.86 26.40 7.46
C ALA A 51 2.93 25.19 7.71
N ALA A 52 1.75 25.44 8.28
CA ALA A 52 0.83 24.39 8.73
C ALA A 52 0.39 23.45 7.59
N TYR A 53 0.00 23.99 6.43
CA TYR A 53 -0.42 23.18 5.28
C TYR A 53 0.73 22.34 4.71
N THR A 54 1.95 22.88 4.65
CA THR A 54 3.12 22.12 4.19
C THR A 54 3.44 21.00 5.16
N LEU A 55 3.38 21.25 6.47
CA LEU A 55 3.59 20.22 7.48
C LEU A 55 2.53 19.12 7.37
N GLN A 56 1.26 19.49 7.27
CA GLN A 56 0.16 18.54 7.10
C GLN A 56 0.37 17.69 5.84
N GLU A 57 0.70 18.32 4.71
CA GLU A 57 0.96 17.64 3.43
C GLU A 57 2.10 16.62 3.54
N MET A 58 3.18 17.00 4.25
CA MET A 58 4.33 16.13 4.49
C MET A 58 3.99 14.93 5.37
N LEU A 59 3.13 15.11 6.38
CA LEU A 59 2.76 14.06 7.33
C LEU A 59 1.63 13.15 6.81
N THR A 60 0.84 13.58 5.83
CA THR A 60 -0.34 12.85 5.34
C THR A 60 -0.12 12.34 3.92
N ILE A 61 -0.55 13.11 2.90
CA ILE A 61 -0.62 12.70 1.49
C ILE A 61 0.73 12.29 0.89
N LYS A 62 1.85 12.81 1.42
CA LYS A 62 3.22 12.44 1.00
C LYS A 62 3.82 11.28 1.80
N SER A 63 3.21 10.87 2.91
CA SER A 63 3.75 9.88 3.85
C SER A 63 2.89 8.62 3.91
N ASP A 64 1.84 8.57 4.72
CA ASP A 64 1.12 7.36 5.12
C ASP A 64 -0.39 7.38 4.84
N ASP A 65 -0.95 8.46 4.30
CA ASP A 65 -2.35 8.52 3.87
C ASP A 65 -2.56 7.72 2.56
N THR A 66 -3.07 6.48 2.68
CA THR A 66 -3.26 5.54 1.58
C THR A 66 -4.29 5.99 0.56
N VAL A 67 -5.43 6.52 1.01
CA VAL A 67 -6.47 7.05 0.12
C VAL A 67 -6.06 8.42 -0.43
N GLY A 68 -5.53 9.29 0.42
CA GLY A 68 -5.15 10.65 0.07
C GLY A 68 -4.02 10.70 -0.96
N ARG A 69 -3.02 9.82 -0.90
CA ARG A 69 -1.93 9.80 -1.89
C ARG A 69 -2.42 9.45 -3.30
N VAL A 70 -3.40 8.53 -3.42
CA VAL A 70 -3.93 8.08 -4.71
C VAL A 70 -4.75 9.21 -5.32
N LYS A 71 -5.64 9.82 -4.53
CA LYS A 71 -6.42 10.98 -4.94
C LYS A 71 -5.53 12.18 -5.28
N ALA A 72 -4.46 12.42 -4.52
CA ALA A 72 -3.51 13.48 -4.80
C ALA A 72 -2.79 13.25 -6.14
N TYR A 73 -2.36 12.02 -6.43
CA TYR A 73 -1.76 11.68 -7.71
C TYR A 73 -2.72 11.93 -8.88
N GLU A 74 -3.97 11.47 -8.74
CA GLU A 74 -5.02 11.67 -9.73
C GLU A 74 -5.32 13.15 -9.96
N ALA A 75 -5.46 13.93 -8.88
CA ALA A 75 -5.70 15.38 -8.95
C ALA A 75 -4.55 16.10 -9.66
N ILE A 76 -3.29 15.74 -9.38
CA ILE A 76 -2.11 16.32 -10.06
C ILE A 76 -2.14 16.01 -11.56
N VAL A 77 -2.51 14.78 -11.95
CA VAL A 77 -2.59 14.38 -13.37
C VAL A 77 -3.73 15.13 -14.09
N LYS A 78 -4.85 15.35 -13.41
CA LYS A 78 -6.01 16.09 -13.96
C LYS A 78 -5.85 17.61 -13.90
N GLY A 79 -4.88 18.12 -13.15
CA GLY A 79 -4.72 19.56 -12.89
C GLY A 79 -5.80 20.13 -11.96
N GLU A 80 -6.41 19.28 -11.15
CA GLU A 80 -7.41 19.66 -10.15
C GLU A 80 -6.74 19.99 -8.81
N ASN A 81 -7.47 20.66 -7.92
CA ASN A 81 -6.98 20.90 -6.57
C ASN A 81 -6.95 19.59 -5.76
N ILE A 82 -5.90 19.43 -4.97
CA ILE A 82 -5.73 18.28 -4.09
C ILE A 82 -6.82 18.33 -3.00
N ALA A 83 -7.47 17.19 -2.77
CA ALA A 83 -8.49 17.03 -1.74
C ALA A 83 -7.91 17.17 -0.33
N GLU A 84 -8.78 17.40 0.66
CA GLU A 84 -8.36 17.45 2.06
C GLU A 84 -7.78 16.10 2.52
N PRO A 85 -6.65 16.10 3.24
CA PRO A 85 -6.03 14.88 3.73
C PRO A 85 -6.90 14.11 4.73
N SER A 86 -6.75 12.79 4.75
CA SER A 86 -7.44 11.92 5.69
C SER A 86 -6.59 11.60 6.93
N ILE A 87 -7.06 10.70 7.79
CA ILE A 87 -6.35 10.30 9.00
C ILE A 87 -5.14 9.43 8.61
N PRO A 88 -3.91 9.77 9.06
CA PRO A 88 -2.71 8.97 8.85
C PRO A 88 -2.85 7.51 9.33
N GLU A 89 -2.31 6.58 8.55
CA GLU A 89 -2.34 5.16 8.92
C GLU A 89 -1.49 4.88 10.17
N SER A 90 -0.37 5.60 10.34
CA SER A 90 0.44 5.49 11.55
C SER A 90 -0.33 5.81 12.83
N PHE A 91 -1.33 6.71 12.76
CA PHE A 91 -2.17 7.02 13.91
C PHE A 91 -3.16 5.89 14.21
N LYS A 92 -3.73 5.24 13.18
CA LYS A 92 -4.59 4.07 13.37
C LYS A 92 -3.80 2.90 13.98
N VAL A 93 -2.60 2.65 13.48
CA VAL A 93 -1.69 1.63 14.04
C VAL A 93 -1.39 1.93 15.51
N LEU A 94 -1.08 3.18 15.86
CA LEU A 94 -0.85 3.59 17.25
C LEU A 94 -2.06 3.27 18.15
N LEU A 95 -3.28 3.56 17.70
CA LEU A 95 -4.48 3.26 18.49
C LEU A 95 -4.65 1.75 18.73
N LYS A 96 -4.45 0.94 17.69
CA LYS A 96 -4.50 -0.52 17.81
C LYS A 96 -3.39 -1.06 18.72
N GLU A 97 -2.19 -0.49 18.66
CA GLU A 97 -1.09 -0.84 19.57
C GLU A 97 -1.44 -0.52 21.03
N MET A 98 -2.06 0.64 21.31
CA MET A 98 -2.53 0.97 22.67
C MET A 98 -3.65 0.03 23.14
N GLN A 99 -4.61 -0.28 22.27
CA GLN A 99 -5.70 -1.22 22.55
C GLN A 99 -5.18 -2.64 22.83
N SER A 100 -4.08 -3.05 22.18
CA SER A 100 -3.43 -4.34 22.43
C SER A 100 -2.86 -4.46 23.85
N LEU A 101 -2.55 -3.33 24.50
CA LEU A 101 -2.11 -3.24 25.90
C LEU A 101 -3.28 -3.18 26.88
N ALA A 102 -4.51 -3.45 26.44
CA ALA A 102 -5.75 -3.32 27.20
C ALA A 102 -6.01 -1.88 27.70
N LEU A 103 -5.55 -0.88 26.95
CA LEU A 103 -5.93 0.52 27.16
C LEU A 103 -7.14 0.83 26.29
N ASP A 104 -8.19 1.36 26.93
CA ASP A 104 -9.38 1.84 26.23
C ASP A 104 -9.14 3.27 25.72
N VAL A 105 -8.92 3.40 24.41
CA VAL A 105 -8.61 4.66 23.74
C VAL A 105 -9.59 4.87 22.59
N ASP A 106 -10.42 5.90 22.75
CA ASP A 106 -11.43 6.30 21.77
C ASP A 106 -11.23 7.75 21.35
N VAL A 107 -11.45 8.03 20.06
CA VAL A 107 -11.52 9.39 19.53
C VAL A 107 -12.96 9.88 19.70
N ARG A 108 -13.13 10.98 20.44
CA ARG A 108 -14.44 11.59 20.69
C ARG A 108 -14.57 12.90 19.93
N SER A 109 -15.72 13.08 19.29
CA SER A 109 -16.13 14.38 18.76
C SER A 109 -16.51 15.33 19.91
N GLU A 110 -16.56 16.63 19.62
CA GLU A 110 -16.99 17.68 20.56
C GLU A 110 -18.40 17.42 21.13
N GLU A 111 -19.27 16.76 20.35
CA GLU A 111 -20.62 16.38 20.75
C GLU A 111 -20.68 15.08 21.59
N GLY A 112 -19.53 14.49 21.92
CA GLY A 112 -19.42 13.30 22.77
C GLY A 112 -19.72 11.98 22.07
N GLY A 113 -20.08 12.00 20.77
CA GLY A 113 -20.15 10.81 19.93
C GLY A 113 -18.77 10.19 19.71
N GLY A 114 -18.69 8.86 19.82
CA GLY A 114 -17.49 8.12 19.45
C GLY A 114 -17.30 8.18 17.94
N VAL A 115 -16.10 8.53 17.50
CA VAL A 115 -15.71 8.50 16.09
C VAL A 115 -15.06 7.15 15.85
N GLU A 116 -15.80 6.23 15.23
CA GLU A 116 -15.21 5.00 14.72
C GLU A 116 -14.27 5.36 13.56
N MET A 117 -13.01 4.97 13.70
CA MET A 117 -12.08 5.04 12.57
C MET A 117 -12.40 3.89 11.65
N ARG A 118 -12.75 4.23 10.41
CA ARG A 118 -13.01 3.25 9.36
C ARG A 118 -11.71 2.59 8.92
N ASP A 119 -11.80 1.28 8.70
CA ASP A 119 -10.69 0.49 8.16
C ASP A 119 -10.56 0.72 6.65
N GLU A 120 -9.36 0.50 6.11
CA GLU A 120 -9.04 0.75 4.69
C GLU A 120 -9.93 -0.04 3.73
N ASP A 121 -10.40 -1.23 4.15
CA ASP A 121 -11.33 -2.06 3.38
C ASP A 121 -12.67 -1.35 3.13
N ASP A 122 -13.17 -0.59 4.11
CA ASP A 122 -14.43 0.15 3.98
C ASP A 122 -14.28 1.35 3.03
N ASP A 123 -13.10 1.99 3.02
CA ASP A 123 -12.80 3.10 2.12
C ASP A 123 -12.57 2.62 0.67
N LEU A 124 -11.94 1.45 0.50
CA LEU A 124 -11.79 0.77 -0.80
C LEU A 124 -13.13 0.29 -1.36
N LEU A 125 -13.96 -0.33 -0.53
CA LEU A 125 -15.33 -0.74 -0.88
C LEU A 125 -16.15 0.46 -1.34
N ARG A 126 -16.06 1.59 -0.63
CA ARG A 126 -16.80 2.79 -0.97
C ARG A 126 -16.28 3.47 -2.24
N ALA A 127 -14.97 3.48 -2.46
CA ALA A 127 -14.39 3.97 -3.72
C ALA A 127 -14.85 3.10 -4.90
N ALA A 128 -14.90 1.77 -4.72
CA ALA A 128 -15.43 0.86 -5.72
C ALA A 128 -16.94 1.08 -5.98
N GLU A 129 -17.72 1.32 -4.92
CA GLU A 129 -19.15 1.70 -5.03
C GLU A 129 -19.34 3.03 -5.78
N GLU A 130 -18.52 4.06 -5.51
CA GLU A 130 -18.53 5.33 -6.24
C GLU A 130 -18.16 5.17 -7.72
N LEU A 131 -17.34 4.18 -8.06
CA LEU A 131 -16.97 3.81 -9.42
C LEU A 131 -17.94 2.81 -10.07
N GLY A 132 -18.99 2.36 -9.36
CA GLY A 132 -19.98 1.41 -9.88
C GLY A 132 -19.43 -0.01 -10.09
N ILE A 133 -18.36 -0.37 -9.39
CA ILE A 133 -17.73 -1.70 -9.44
C ILE A 133 -18.23 -2.51 -8.25
N ASP A 134 -19.02 -3.55 -8.51
CA ASP A 134 -19.54 -4.44 -7.46
C ASP A 134 -18.43 -5.41 -6.99
N LEU A 135 -17.83 -5.12 -5.84
CA LEU A 135 -16.77 -5.93 -5.21
C LEU A 135 -17.30 -6.89 -4.12
N SER A 136 -18.61 -7.17 -4.10
CA SER A 136 -19.23 -8.11 -3.14
C SER A 136 -18.60 -9.52 -3.09
N GLY A 137 -17.78 -9.89 -4.07
CA GLY A 137 -17.05 -11.17 -4.13
C GLY A 137 -15.69 -11.22 -3.42
N VAL A 138 -15.07 -10.10 -3.02
CA VAL A 138 -13.69 -10.11 -2.48
C VAL A 138 -13.62 -10.67 -1.05
N ARG A 139 -14.71 -10.55 -0.27
CA ARG A 139 -14.78 -11.15 1.07
C ARG A 139 -14.78 -12.69 1.08
N ALA A 140 -15.00 -13.35 -0.05
CA ALA A 140 -15.10 -14.81 -0.11
C ALA A 140 -13.73 -15.52 -0.13
N THR A 141 -12.63 -14.84 -0.48
CA THR A 141 -11.35 -15.51 -0.72
C THR A 141 -10.36 -15.47 0.45
N ASP A 142 -10.53 -14.57 1.43
CA ASP A 142 -9.60 -14.48 2.56
C ASP A 142 -9.90 -15.47 3.70
N GLY A 143 -11.06 -16.14 3.66
CA GLY A 143 -11.51 -17.08 4.70
C GLY A 143 -11.33 -18.57 4.37
N GLN A 144 -10.87 -18.95 3.17
CA GLN A 144 -10.92 -20.33 2.69
C GLN A 144 -9.61 -20.88 2.09
N ALA A 145 -8.47 -20.23 2.35
CA ALA A 145 -7.15 -20.71 1.91
C ALA A 145 -6.39 -21.54 2.97
N ALA A 146 -7.07 -22.10 3.98
CA ALA A 146 -6.42 -22.80 5.09
C ALA A 146 -6.96 -24.21 5.40
N ASP A 147 -7.95 -24.74 4.67
CA ASP A 147 -8.38 -26.11 4.91
C ASP A 147 -8.88 -26.80 3.65
N GLU A 148 -8.54 -28.08 3.54
CA GLU A 148 -9.00 -29.08 2.56
C GLU A 148 -8.37 -29.08 1.15
N SER A 149 -7.23 -29.77 1.03
CA SER A 149 -7.01 -30.68 -0.11
C SER A 149 -6.23 -31.93 0.31
N GLU A 150 -6.82 -32.74 1.20
CA GLU A 150 -6.66 -34.18 1.11
C GLU A 150 -7.91 -34.73 0.42
N GLU A 151 -7.85 -35.01 -0.88
CA GLU A 151 -8.80 -35.96 -1.45
C GLU A 151 -8.14 -36.91 -2.44
N LYS A 152 -8.31 -38.19 -2.10
CA LYS A 152 -8.09 -39.37 -2.93
C LYS A 152 -8.74 -39.19 -4.29
N VAL A 153 -7.99 -39.46 -5.36
CA VAL A 153 -8.57 -39.71 -6.67
C VAL A 153 -8.80 -41.21 -6.81
N GLU A 154 -10.06 -41.63 -6.66
CA GLU A 154 -10.54 -42.93 -7.15
C GLU A 154 -10.66 -42.88 -8.68
N ALA A 155 -10.23 -43.98 -9.30
CA ALA A 155 -10.29 -44.21 -10.73
C ALA A 155 -11.71 -44.59 -11.17
N GLU A 156 -12.13 -44.09 -12.34
CA GLU A 156 -12.60 -44.88 -13.50
C GLU A 156 -13.34 -43.98 -14.51
N GLY A 157 -13.17 -44.25 -15.81
CA GLY A 157 -14.15 -43.87 -16.83
C GLY A 157 -13.69 -42.98 -17.99
N GLU A 158 -12.88 -43.57 -18.88
CA GLU A 158 -12.92 -43.48 -20.35
C GLU A 158 -13.26 -42.16 -21.10
N GLY A 159 -12.33 -41.78 -21.97
CA GLY A 159 -12.66 -41.51 -23.38
C GLY A 159 -12.50 -40.07 -23.88
N GLY A 160 -11.47 -39.81 -24.68
CA GLY A 160 -11.42 -38.62 -25.54
C GLY A 160 -10.02 -38.18 -25.94
N GLN A 161 -9.56 -38.63 -27.11
CA GLN A 161 -8.33 -38.22 -27.77
C GLN A 161 -8.28 -36.70 -28.02
N THR A 162 -7.13 -36.05 -27.86
CA THR A 162 -6.29 -35.53 -28.97
C THR A 162 -5.24 -34.50 -28.50
N ALA A 163 -4.09 -34.55 -29.19
CA ALA A 163 -3.13 -33.46 -29.41
C ALA A 163 -2.11 -33.13 -28.30
N GLU A 164 -1.20 -34.06 -28.00
CA GLU A 164 0.15 -33.69 -27.51
C GLU A 164 1.16 -34.84 -27.68
N THR A 165 1.57 -35.10 -28.92
CA THR A 165 2.85 -35.78 -29.23
C THR A 165 3.33 -35.28 -30.59
N LYS A 166 3.65 -33.98 -30.65
CA LYS A 166 4.32 -33.39 -31.82
C LYS A 166 5.40 -32.36 -31.47
N ALA A 167 5.90 -32.37 -30.23
CA ALA A 167 6.93 -31.43 -29.78
C ALA A 167 8.24 -32.11 -29.34
N GLU A 168 8.34 -33.44 -29.38
CA GLU A 168 9.55 -34.18 -28.98
C GLU A 168 10.44 -34.65 -30.15
N GLN A 169 10.23 -34.15 -31.38
CA GLN A 169 11.06 -34.50 -32.53
C GLN A 169 11.91 -33.35 -33.10
N ASP A 170 11.80 -32.13 -32.57
CA ASP A 170 12.46 -30.95 -33.16
C ASP A 170 13.75 -30.50 -32.41
N ALA A 171 14.21 -31.24 -31.40
CA ALA A 171 15.44 -30.88 -30.66
C ALA A 171 16.66 -31.75 -30.98
N GLU A 172 16.56 -32.71 -31.91
CA GLU A 172 17.65 -33.62 -32.25
C GLU A 172 17.87 -33.72 -33.77
N MET A 173 17.89 -32.59 -34.49
CA MET A 173 18.41 -32.54 -35.87
C MET A 173 18.70 -31.11 -36.40
N ILE A 174 19.62 -30.39 -35.77
CA ILE A 174 20.34 -29.22 -36.32
C ILE A 174 21.68 -29.22 -35.56
N GLU A 175 22.89 -29.42 -36.11
CA GLU A 175 23.41 -29.40 -37.47
C GLU A 175 24.74 -30.18 -37.47
N GLU A 176 24.98 -30.93 -38.54
CA GLU A 176 26.33 -31.17 -39.10
C GLU A 176 26.94 -29.85 -39.60
#